data_AF-A0A8S7Y9T8-F1
#
_entry.id   AF-A0A8S7Y9T8-F1
#
_cell.length_a   1.000
_cell.length_b   1.000
_cell.length_c   1.000
_cell.angle_alpha   90.00
_cell.angle_beta   90.00
_cell.angle_gamma   90.00
#
_symmetry.space_group_name_H-M   'P 1'
#
loop_
_entity.id
_entity.type
_entity.pdbx_description
1 polymer ?
#
loop_
_entity_poly.entity_id
_entity_poly.type
_entity_poly.pdbx_seq_one_letter_code
_entity_poly.pdbx_strand_id
1 'polypeptide(L)'
;MSNLLQTGAEFEKKLKERAESTETMLNDEFSKLEKSVSKAVTSNETKIKDAIALFTTSTEESLEKHREGVKEAMMQHRKDVLKLAGNTGMRLLGIVFLLFTASGGTLWYLGGRIQANLEEIRIQEETLQKLNAKTWGVEFVQDGRRKFLVIPQGKSATVIPYQGKDWVQLTE
;
A
#
# COMPACT_ATOMS: atom_id res chain seq x y z
N MET A 1 30.42 -95.91 -67.24
CA MET A 1 29.66 -94.63 -67.27
C MET A 1 28.43 -94.64 -66.34
N SER A 2 27.89 -95.80 -65.93
CA SER A 2 26.68 -95.91 -65.09
C SER A 2 26.85 -95.44 -63.62
N ASN A 3 27.95 -95.76 -62.93
CA ASN A 3 28.17 -95.35 -61.53
C ASN A 3 28.24 -93.81 -61.35
N LEU A 4 28.82 -93.09 -62.31
CA LEU A 4 29.03 -91.64 -62.19
C LEU A 4 27.72 -90.85 -62.35
N LEU A 5 26.81 -91.31 -63.23
CA LEU A 5 25.46 -90.75 -63.38
C LEU A 5 24.60 -91.02 -62.14
N GLN A 6 24.73 -92.21 -61.53
CA GLN A 6 24.02 -92.54 -60.30
C GLN A 6 24.49 -91.67 -59.11
N THR A 7 25.80 -91.46 -58.96
CA THR A 7 26.34 -90.56 -57.94
C THR A 7 25.89 -89.11 -58.14
N GLY A 8 25.80 -88.64 -59.39
CA GLY A 8 25.27 -87.30 -59.71
C GLY A 8 23.81 -87.12 -59.29
N ALA A 9 22.95 -88.11 -59.59
CA ALA A 9 21.54 -88.08 -59.22
C ALA A 9 21.32 -88.16 -57.69
N GLU A 10 22.11 -88.97 -56.97
CA GLU A 10 22.08 -89.01 -55.50
C GLU A 10 22.54 -87.70 -54.87
N PHE A 11 23.53 -87.04 -55.46
CA PHE A 11 24.03 -85.75 -54.98
C PHE A 11 22.99 -84.64 -55.18
N GLU A 12 22.36 -84.57 -56.35
CA GLU A 12 21.27 -83.63 -56.65
C GLU A 12 20.09 -83.81 -55.67
N LYS A 13 19.70 -85.07 -55.42
CA LYS A 13 18.66 -85.39 -54.43
C LYS A 13 19.02 -84.87 -53.03
N LYS A 14 20.24 -85.14 -52.55
CA LYS A 14 20.72 -84.65 -51.26
C LYS A 14 20.78 -83.13 -51.18
N LEU A 15 21.14 -82.46 -52.27
CA LEU A 15 21.13 -80.99 -52.33
C LEU A 15 19.71 -80.45 -52.20
N LYS A 16 18.74 -81.06 -52.88
CA LYS A 16 17.34 -80.65 -52.82
C LYS A 16 16.74 -80.88 -51.44
N GLU A 17 16.97 -82.05 -50.84
CA GLU A 17 16.56 -82.36 -49.46
C GLU A 17 17.19 -81.38 -48.46
N ARG A 18 18.47 -81.04 -48.64
CA ARG A 18 19.15 -80.06 -47.78
C ARG A 18 18.59 -78.64 -47.97
N ALA A 19 18.26 -78.26 -49.19
CA ALA A 19 17.65 -76.96 -49.49
C ALA A 19 16.26 -76.85 -48.82
N GLU A 20 15.41 -77.85 -49.01
CA GLU A 20 14.07 -77.92 -48.38
C GLU A 20 14.17 -77.94 -46.85
N SER A 21 15.11 -78.70 -46.28
CA SER A 21 15.37 -78.71 -44.84
C SER A 21 15.88 -77.36 -44.31
N THR A 22 16.67 -76.63 -45.10
CA THR A 22 17.18 -75.32 -44.70
C THR A 22 16.08 -74.26 -44.79
N GLU A 23 15.25 -74.33 -45.82
CA GLU A 23 14.10 -73.43 -46.00
C GLU A 23 13.06 -73.61 -44.88
N THR A 24 12.73 -74.85 -44.54
CA THR A 24 11.81 -75.15 -43.43
C THR A 24 12.36 -74.68 -42.09
N MET A 25 13.64 -74.90 -41.82
CA MET A 25 14.31 -74.41 -40.61
C MET A 25 14.31 -72.88 -40.53
N LEU A 26 14.63 -72.19 -41.63
CA LEU A 26 14.61 -70.73 -41.69
C LEU A 26 13.20 -70.18 -41.45
N ASN A 27 12.18 -70.78 -42.07
CA ASN A 27 10.81 -70.32 -41.91
C ASN A 27 10.29 -70.48 -40.46
N ASP A 28 10.68 -71.56 -39.78
CA ASP A 28 10.37 -71.76 -38.35
C ASP A 28 11.07 -70.70 -37.48
N GLU A 29 12.36 -70.44 -37.71
CA GLU A 29 13.10 -69.40 -36.98
C GLU A 29 12.55 -67.99 -37.25
N PHE A 30 12.18 -67.66 -38.49
CA PHE A 30 11.51 -66.39 -38.80
C PHE A 30 10.14 -66.28 -38.12
N SER A 31 9.35 -67.35 -38.08
CA SER A 31 8.06 -67.36 -37.38
C SER A 31 8.23 -67.16 -35.86
N LYS A 32 9.24 -67.78 -35.25
CA LYS A 32 9.59 -67.57 -33.83
C LYS A 32 10.03 -66.13 -33.58
N LEU A 33 10.88 -65.59 -34.45
CA LEU A 33 11.36 -64.23 -34.35
C LEU A 33 10.22 -63.23 -34.44
N GLU A 34 9.31 -63.39 -35.41
CA GLU A 34 8.13 -62.54 -35.57
C GLU A 34 7.26 -62.53 -34.30
N LYS A 35 6.98 -63.70 -33.73
CA LYS A 35 6.24 -63.82 -32.47
C LYS A 35 6.96 -63.14 -31.31
N SER A 36 8.28 -63.30 -31.22
CA SER A 36 9.09 -62.67 -30.17
C SER A 36 9.11 -61.15 -30.28
N VAL A 37 9.27 -60.62 -31.50
CA VAL A 37 9.24 -59.19 -31.79
C VAL A 37 7.86 -58.61 -31.50
N SER A 38 6.79 -59.26 -31.95
CA SER A 38 5.41 -58.83 -31.68
C SER A 38 5.13 -58.77 -30.17
N LYS A 39 5.56 -59.79 -29.41
CA LYS A 39 5.43 -59.79 -27.94
C LYS A 39 6.22 -58.65 -27.29
N ALA A 40 7.44 -58.39 -27.75
CA ALA A 40 8.27 -57.30 -27.23
C ALA A 40 7.66 -55.92 -27.54
N VAL A 41 7.14 -55.72 -28.75
CA VAL A 41 6.46 -54.48 -29.18
C VAL A 41 5.22 -54.25 -28.33
N THR A 42 4.33 -55.23 -28.18
CA THR A 42 3.12 -55.10 -27.36
C THR A 42 3.47 -54.85 -25.90
N SER A 43 4.49 -55.52 -25.36
CA SER A 43 4.94 -55.28 -23.98
C SER A 43 5.47 -53.86 -23.79
N ASN A 44 6.24 -53.35 -24.75
CA ASN A 44 6.75 -51.98 -24.71
C ASN A 44 5.62 -50.95 -24.88
N GLU A 45 4.65 -51.20 -25.75
CA GLU A 45 3.48 -50.35 -25.93
C GLU A 45 2.70 -50.21 -24.61
N THR A 46 2.45 -51.32 -23.91
CA THR A 46 1.80 -51.30 -22.58
C THR A 46 2.60 -50.49 -21.58
N LYS A 47 3.92 -50.74 -21.46
CA LYS A 47 4.79 -50.00 -20.53
C LYS A 47 4.78 -48.49 -20.81
N ILE A 48 4.78 -48.09 -22.07
CA ILE A 48 4.72 -46.68 -22.47
C ILE A 48 3.36 -46.09 -22.06
N LYS A 49 2.25 -46.78 -22.31
CA LYS A 49 0.91 -46.32 -21.89
C LYS A 49 0.81 -46.17 -20.38
N ASP A 50 1.30 -47.14 -19.62
CA ASP A 50 1.29 -47.10 -18.15
C ASP A 50 2.15 -45.94 -17.62
N ALA A 51 3.32 -45.71 -18.22
CA ALA A 51 4.18 -44.59 -17.85
C ALA A 51 3.54 -43.23 -18.15
N ILE A 52 2.86 -43.09 -19.30
CA ILE A 52 2.13 -41.87 -19.67
C ILE A 52 0.98 -41.63 -18.69
N ALA A 53 0.20 -42.66 -18.35
CA ALA A 53 -0.89 -42.55 -17.40
C ALA A 53 -0.38 -42.10 -16.02
N LEU A 54 0.68 -42.75 -15.52
CA LEU A 54 1.28 -42.41 -14.23
C LEU A 54 1.82 -40.97 -14.22
N PHE A 55 2.51 -40.56 -15.28
CA PHE A 55 3.02 -39.20 -15.40
C PHE A 55 1.89 -38.17 -15.47
N THR A 56 0.80 -38.48 -16.15
CA THR A 56 -0.38 -37.61 -16.27
C THR A 56 -1.02 -37.41 -14.89
N THR A 57 -1.29 -38.49 -14.16
CA THR A 57 -1.84 -38.42 -12.79
C THR A 57 -0.91 -37.68 -11.84
N SER A 58 0.39 -37.95 -11.89
CA SER A 58 1.37 -37.25 -11.05
C SER A 58 1.45 -35.76 -11.36
N THR A 59 1.32 -35.38 -12.64
CA THR A 59 1.29 -33.98 -13.05
C THR A 59 0.03 -33.29 -12.55
N GLU A 60 -1.14 -33.92 -12.68
CA GLU A 60 -2.40 -33.38 -12.15
C GLU A 60 -2.34 -33.13 -10.65
N GLU A 61 -1.85 -34.11 -9.87
CA GLU A 61 -1.70 -33.99 -8.42
C GLU A 61 -0.73 -32.85 -8.04
N SER A 62 0.41 -32.75 -8.72
CA SER A 62 1.37 -31.67 -8.50
C SER A 62 0.77 -30.30 -8.84
N LEU A 63 -0.06 -30.22 -9.88
CA LEU A 63 -0.69 -28.96 -10.31
C LEU A 63 -1.76 -28.51 -9.32
N GLU A 64 -2.54 -29.46 -8.80
CA GLU A 64 -3.53 -29.21 -7.76
C GLU A 64 -2.87 -28.70 -6.48
N LYS A 65 -1.84 -29.40 -5.99
CA LYS A 65 -1.07 -28.98 -4.81
C LYS A 65 -0.43 -27.60 -4.99
N HIS A 66 0.13 -27.34 -6.17
CA HIS A 66 0.70 -26.02 -6.48
C HIS A 66 -0.38 -24.94 -6.49
N ARG A 67 -1.57 -25.21 -7.06
CA ARG A 67 -2.70 -24.28 -7.07
C ARG A 67 -3.19 -23.97 -5.65
N GLU A 68 -3.31 -24.96 -4.80
CA GLU A 68 -3.68 -24.76 -3.40
C GLU A 68 -2.63 -23.93 -2.65
N GLY A 69 -1.35 -24.27 -2.81
CA GLY A 69 -0.25 -23.50 -2.21
C GLY A 69 -0.22 -22.03 -2.66
N VAL A 70 -0.44 -21.76 -3.94
CA VAL A 70 -0.55 -20.39 -4.47
C VAL A 70 -1.76 -19.67 -3.89
N LYS A 71 -2.91 -20.36 -3.76
CA LYS A 71 -4.12 -19.78 -3.17
C LYS A 71 -3.91 -19.41 -1.70
N GLU A 72 -3.30 -20.29 -0.92
CA GLU A 72 -2.96 -20.04 0.49
C GLU A 72 -1.99 -18.87 0.63
N ALA A 73 -0.90 -18.88 -0.14
CA ALA A 73 0.09 -17.80 -0.14
C ALA A 73 -0.55 -16.45 -0.52
N MET A 74 -1.45 -16.43 -1.51
CA MET A 74 -2.16 -15.21 -1.92
C MET A 74 -3.14 -14.73 -0.85
N MET A 75 -3.85 -15.63 -0.17
CA MET A 75 -4.75 -15.27 0.95
C MET A 75 -3.95 -14.69 2.13
N GLN A 76 -2.82 -15.29 2.47
CA GLN A 76 -1.95 -14.80 3.52
C GLN A 76 -1.35 -13.43 3.15
N HIS A 77 -0.78 -13.32 1.96
CA HIS A 77 -0.25 -12.06 1.44
C HIS A 77 -1.31 -10.94 1.44
N ARG A 78 -2.54 -11.23 0.99
CA ARG A 78 -3.66 -10.27 1.05
C ARG A 78 -3.95 -9.82 2.48
N LYS A 79 -3.97 -10.74 3.45
CA LYS A 79 -4.24 -10.44 4.86
C LYS A 79 -3.14 -9.54 5.45
N ASP A 80 -1.88 -9.82 5.15
CA ASP A 80 -0.75 -9.07 5.68
C ASP A 80 -0.69 -7.66 5.10
N VAL A 81 -0.93 -7.51 3.79
CA VAL A 81 -1.06 -6.19 3.14
C VAL A 81 -2.22 -5.40 3.75
N LEU A 82 -3.38 -6.03 3.98
CA LEU A 82 -4.54 -5.35 4.57
C LEU A 82 -4.25 -4.89 6.01
N LYS A 83 -3.60 -5.72 6.82
CA LYS A 83 -3.16 -5.36 8.18
C LYS A 83 -2.16 -4.21 8.17
N LEU A 84 -1.19 -4.25 7.25
CA LEU A 84 -0.18 -3.20 7.13
C LEU A 84 -0.80 -1.87 6.73
N ALA A 85 -1.68 -1.88 5.72
CA ALA A 85 -2.41 -0.69 5.27
C ALA A 85 -3.32 -0.14 6.38
N GLY A 86 -4.05 -1.00 7.09
CA GLY A 86 -4.91 -0.61 8.22
C GLY A 86 -4.12 0.01 9.37
N ASN A 87 -3.05 -0.65 9.81
CA ASN A 87 -2.21 -0.14 10.91
C ASN A 87 -1.51 1.18 10.55
N THR A 88 -1.02 1.31 9.31
CA THR A 88 -0.35 2.53 8.84
C THR A 88 -1.33 3.68 8.72
N GLY A 89 -2.50 3.44 8.10
CA GLY A 89 -3.57 4.43 7.99
C GLY A 89 -4.07 4.89 9.36
N MET A 90 -4.26 3.97 10.30
CA MET A 90 -4.72 4.30 11.65
C MET A 90 -3.70 5.16 12.42
N ARG A 91 -2.40 4.88 12.27
CA ARG A 91 -1.34 5.72 12.87
C ARG A 91 -1.35 7.14 12.32
N LEU A 92 -1.47 7.29 11.00
CA LEU A 92 -1.55 8.61 10.37
C LEU A 92 -2.77 9.40 10.84
N LEU A 93 -3.93 8.75 10.90
CA LEU A 93 -5.15 9.36 11.42
C LEU A 93 -4.99 9.81 12.88
N GLY A 94 -4.35 8.99 13.72
CA GLY A 94 -4.04 9.34 15.10
C GLY A 94 -3.15 10.58 15.22
N ILE A 95 -2.08 10.65 14.42
CA ILE A 95 -1.16 11.81 14.40
C ILE A 95 -1.90 13.08 13.98
N VAL A 96 -2.67 13.02 12.89
CA VAL A 96 -3.45 14.17 12.40
C VAL A 96 -4.44 14.63 13.48
N PHE A 97 -5.16 13.71 14.10
CA PHE A 97 -6.10 14.04 15.17
C PHE A 97 -5.43 14.71 16.37
N LEU A 98 -4.26 14.22 16.79
CA LEU A 98 -3.48 14.83 17.86
C LEU A 98 -3.03 16.26 17.51
N LEU A 99 -2.57 16.49 16.28
CA LEU A 99 -2.18 17.83 15.82
C LEU A 99 -3.37 18.80 15.81
N PHE A 100 -4.53 18.34 15.35
CA PHE A 100 -5.75 19.14 15.33
C PHE A 100 -6.24 19.47 16.73
N THR A 101 -6.22 18.52 17.67
CA THR A 101 -6.67 18.77 19.05
C THR A 101 -5.72 19.73 19.78
N ALA A 102 -4.40 19.54 19.67
CA ALA A 102 -3.42 20.43 20.27
C ALA A 102 -3.47 21.86 19.69
N SER A 103 -3.59 21.99 18.37
CA SER A 103 -3.61 23.32 17.71
C SER A 103 -4.98 23.99 17.81
N GLY A 104 -6.07 23.22 17.75
CA GLY A 104 -7.43 23.75 17.81
C GLY A 104 -7.76 24.37 19.16
N GLY A 105 -7.37 23.70 20.26
CA GLY A 105 -7.60 24.22 21.61
C GLY A 105 -6.85 25.53 21.89
N THR A 106 -5.61 25.62 21.42
CA THR A 106 -4.80 26.85 21.57
C THR A 106 -5.36 28.01 20.76
N LEU A 107 -5.77 27.77 19.51
CA LEU A 107 -6.42 28.77 18.67
C LEU A 107 -7.74 29.26 19.27
N TRP A 108 -8.57 28.35 19.79
CA TRP A 108 -9.82 28.71 20.46
C TRP A 108 -9.58 29.60 21.68
N TYR A 109 -8.62 29.21 22.54
CA TYR A 109 -8.28 29.96 23.73
C TYR A 109 -7.77 31.38 23.39
N LEU A 110 -6.82 31.48 22.44
CA LEU A 110 -6.31 32.77 21.98
C LEU A 110 -7.42 33.64 21.35
N GLY A 111 -8.28 33.05 20.52
CA GLY A 111 -9.41 33.74 19.92
C GLY A 111 -10.34 34.35 20.96
N GLY A 112 -10.67 33.59 22.02
CA GLY A 112 -11.47 34.09 23.13
C GLY A 112 -10.82 35.25 23.89
N ARG A 113 -9.51 35.16 24.15
CA ARG A 113 -8.75 36.25 24.79
C ARG A 113 -8.71 37.52 23.94
N ILE A 114 -8.54 37.38 22.63
CA ILE A 114 -8.56 38.52 21.70
C ILE A 114 -9.93 39.20 21.69
N GLN A 115 -11.02 38.42 21.64
CA GLN A 115 -12.38 38.99 21.68
C GLN A 115 -12.65 39.74 22.99
N ALA A 116 -12.26 39.17 24.14
CA ALA A 116 -12.41 39.84 25.42
C ALA A 116 -11.62 41.16 25.48
N ASN A 117 -10.36 41.16 25.01
CA ASN A 117 -9.55 42.37 24.96
C ASN A 117 -10.13 43.42 24.01
N LEU A 118 -10.70 43.02 22.86
CA LEU A 118 -11.35 43.95 21.92
C LEU A 118 -12.56 44.64 22.55
N GLU A 119 -13.37 43.89 23.30
CA GLU A 119 -14.52 44.46 24.01
C GLU A 119 -14.07 45.40 25.13
N GLU A 120 -13.00 45.07 25.86
CA GLU A 120 -12.43 45.94 26.87
C GLU A 120 -11.91 47.25 26.26
N ILE A 121 -11.20 47.19 25.13
CA ILE A 121 -10.73 48.38 24.40
C ILE A 121 -11.92 49.25 23.98
N ARG A 122 -13.00 48.64 23.48
CA ARG A 122 -14.23 49.35 23.10
C ARG A 122 -14.84 50.12 24.28
N ILE A 123 -14.92 49.48 25.46
CA ILE A 123 -15.43 50.10 26.68
C ILE A 123 -14.50 51.23 27.16
N GLN A 124 -13.18 51.03 27.10
CA GLN A 124 -12.19 52.04 27.45
C GLN A 124 -12.31 53.26 26.54
N GLU A 125 -12.47 53.07 25.23
CA GLU A 125 -12.65 54.15 24.26
C GLU A 125 -13.92 54.97 24.56
N GLU A 126 -15.06 54.31 24.81
CA GLU A 126 -16.29 55.02 25.20
C GLU A 126 -16.12 55.81 26.51
N THR A 127 -15.41 55.24 27.48
CA THR A 127 -15.18 55.88 28.78
C THR A 127 -14.28 57.10 28.63
N LEU A 128 -13.21 56.99 27.83
CA LEU A 128 -12.33 58.11 27.50
C LEU A 128 -13.09 59.22 26.76
N GLN A 129 -13.96 58.89 25.80
CA GLN A 129 -14.80 59.88 25.13
C GLN A 129 -15.74 60.61 26.11
N LYS A 130 -16.39 59.88 27.01
CA LYS A 130 -17.25 60.47 28.06
C LYS A 130 -16.46 61.36 29.01
N LEU A 131 -15.26 60.95 29.41
CA LEU A 131 -14.41 61.71 30.33
C LEU A 131 -13.86 62.97 29.64
N ASN A 132 -13.42 62.85 28.40
CA ASN A 132 -12.97 63.97 27.58
C ASN A 132 -14.09 65.02 27.41
N ALA A 133 -15.31 64.57 27.13
CA ALA A 133 -16.48 65.47 27.06
C ALA A 133 -16.76 66.19 28.39
N LYS A 134 -16.64 65.50 29.53
CA LYS A 134 -16.85 66.11 30.87
C LYS A 134 -15.73 67.06 31.31
N THR A 135 -14.50 66.86 30.80
CA THR A 135 -13.31 67.64 31.16
C THR A 135 -12.98 68.71 30.12
N TRP A 136 -13.80 68.84 29.07
CA TRP A 136 -13.59 69.73 27.93
C TRP A 136 -12.23 69.56 27.24
N GLY A 137 -11.58 68.40 27.37
CA GLY A 137 -10.24 68.10 26.86
C GLY A 137 -9.07 68.55 27.72
N VAL A 138 -9.31 68.99 28.96
CA VAL A 138 -8.22 69.31 29.90
C VAL A 138 -7.67 68.04 30.54
N GLU A 139 -6.36 67.85 30.42
CA GLU A 139 -5.66 66.69 30.98
C GLU A 139 -4.85 67.09 32.21
N PHE A 140 -4.79 66.21 33.22
CA PHE A 140 -3.86 66.35 34.33
C PHE A 140 -2.59 65.54 34.04
N VAL A 141 -1.45 66.21 33.95
CA VAL A 141 -0.14 65.59 33.68
C VAL A 141 0.80 65.82 34.84
N GLN A 142 1.48 64.77 35.28
CA GLN A 142 2.53 64.85 36.29
C GLN A 142 3.89 64.55 35.67
N ASP A 143 4.81 65.52 35.73
CA ASP A 143 6.20 65.38 35.27
C ASP A 143 7.14 65.57 36.47
N GLY A 144 7.63 64.45 36.99
CA GLY A 144 8.40 64.38 38.22
C GLY A 144 7.60 64.88 39.44
N ARG A 145 8.07 65.97 40.07
CA ARG A 145 7.40 66.63 41.21
C ARG A 145 6.42 67.73 40.77
N ARG A 146 6.36 68.06 39.49
CA ARG A 146 5.50 69.13 38.96
C ARG A 146 4.18 68.54 38.45
N LYS A 147 3.09 69.27 38.68
CA LYS A 147 1.73 68.90 38.28
C LYS A 147 1.17 69.98 37.38
N PHE A 148 0.65 69.59 36.23
CA PHE A 148 0.15 70.49 35.20
C PHE A 148 -1.29 70.15 34.84
N LEU A 149 -2.09 71.19 34.56
CA LEU A 149 -3.31 71.05 33.79
C LEU A 149 -2.98 71.45 32.35
N VAL A 150 -3.05 70.51 31.43
CA VAL A 150 -2.77 70.71 30.02
C VAL A 150 -4.06 71.10 29.33
N ILE A 151 -4.05 72.27 28.71
CA ILE A 151 -5.19 72.82 27.99
C ILE A 151 -5.17 72.28 26.56
N PRO A 152 -6.30 71.81 26.04
CA PRO A 152 -6.35 71.26 24.69
C PRO A 152 -6.03 72.35 23.66
N GLN A 153 -5.48 71.93 22.52
CA GLN A 153 -5.09 72.83 21.45
C GLN A 153 -6.28 73.67 20.96
N GLY A 154 -6.05 74.97 20.76
CA GLY A 154 -7.08 75.91 20.32
C GLY A 154 -7.98 76.42 21.44
N LYS A 155 -7.62 76.22 22.72
CA LYS A 155 -8.26 76.88 23.86
C LYS A 155 -7.24 77.67 24.66
N SER A 156 -7.71 78.71 25.34
CA SER A 156 -6.91 79.50 26.27
C SER A 156 -7.42 79.33 27.71
N ALA A 157 -6.54 79.44 28.69
CA ALA A 157 -6.88 79.34 30.11
C ALA A 157 -6.52 80.62 30.85
N THR A 158 -7.48 81.19 31.56
CA THR A 158 -7.29 82.37 32.42
C THR A 158 -7.62 82.00 33.86
N VAL A 159 -6.73 82.34 34.80
CA VAL A 159 -6.95 82.11 36.23
C VAL A 159 -7.70 83.32 36.82
N ILE A 160 -8.84 83.08 37.44
CA ILE A 160 -9.66 84.10 38.09
C ILE A 160 -9.86 83.73 39.58
N PRO A 161 -9.65 84.66 40.52
CA PRO A 161 -9.93 84.40 41.93
C PRO A 161 -11.45 84.41 42.16
N TYR A 162 -12.00 83.30 42.68
CA TYR A 162 -13.43 83.18 42.98
C TYR A 162 -13.65 82.39 44.28
N GLN A 163 -14.37 83.01 45.23
CA GLN A 163 -14.69 82.41 46.54
C GLN A 163 -13.45 81.87 47.30
N GLY A 164 -12.34 82.62 47.27
CA GLY A 164 -11.10 82.24 47.97
C GLY A 164 -10.33 81.09 47.32
N LYS A 165 -10.66 80.72 46.09
CA LYS A 165 -9.95 79.71 45.27
C LYS A 165 -9.61 80.28 43.89
N ASP A 166 -8.56 79.74 43.29
CA ASP A 166 -8.22 80.04 41.90
C ASP A 166 -9.05 79.15 40.96
N TRP A 167 -9.93 79.77 40.18
CA TRP A 167 -10.70 79.10 39.14
C TRP A 167 -10.01 79.30 37.80
N VAL A 168 -10.01 78.26 36.95
CA VAL A 168 -9.45 78.35 35.60
C VAL A 168 -10.60 78.42 34.61
N GLN A 169 -10.76 79.56 33.96
CA GLN A 169 -11.72 79.73 32.88
C GLN A 169 -11.09 79.29 31.56
N LEU A 170 -11.76 78.37 30.86
CA LEU A 170 -11.40 77.98 29.50
C LEU A 170 -12.18 78.85 28.51
N THR A 171 -11.48 79.46 27.57
CA THR A 171 -12.08 80.16 26.41
C THR A 171 -11.66 79.45 25.14
N GLU A 172 -12.53 79.48 24.13
CA GLU A 172 -12.16 79.13 22.75
C GLU A 172 -11.15 80.14 22.19
#